data_AF-A0A7L0R917-F1
#
_entry.id   AF-A0A7L0R917-F1
#
_cell.length_a   1.000
_cell.length_b   1.000
_cell.length_c   1.000
_cell.angle_alpha   90.00
_cell.angle_beta   90.00
_cell.angle_gamma   90.00
#
_symmetry.space_group_name_H-M   'P 1'
#
loop_
_entity.id
_entity.type
_entity.pdbx_description
1 polymer ?
#
loop_
_entity_poly.entity_id
_entity_poly.type
_entity_poly.pdbx_seq_one_letter_code
_entity_poly.pdbx_strand_id
1 'polypeptide(L)' 'TTAAILEPFTVNFTITNLPYNSDLENPDSNRFKATQGVMNTLLDRLLKDSSIGPAFHGCEITGFRYG' A
#
# COMPACT_ATOMS: atom_id res chain seq x y z
N THR A 1 -23.71 14.09 15.14
CA THR A 1 -22.82 12.97 14.76
C THR A 1 -21.40 13.48 14.79
N THR A 2 -20.59 13.10 15.78
CA THR A 2 -19.17 13.47 15.84
C THR A 2 -18.48 12.88 14.61
N ALA A 3 -17.81 13.71 13.80
CA ALA A 3 -16.95 13.23 12.75
C ALA A 3 -15.83 12.40 13.39
N ALA A 4 -15.78 11.11 13.09
CA ALA A 4 -14.69 10.25 13.53
C ALA A 4 -13.38 10.78 12.92
N ILE A 5 -12.36 10.93 13.77
CA ILE A 5 -11.03 11.37 13.34
C ILE A 5 -10.35 10.16 12.70
N LEU A 6 -9.91 10.29 11.44
CA LEU A 6 -9.14 9.24 10.78
C LEU A 6 -7.70 9.26 11.31
N GLU A 7 -7.24 8.13 11.83
CA GLU A 7 -5.88 7.98 12.34
C GLU A 7 -5.02 7.18 11.35
N PRO A 8 -3.97 7.79 10.75
CA PRO A 8 -3.08 7.10 9.83
C PRO A 8 -2.10 6.21 10.59
N PHE A 9 -1.84 5.01 10.05
CA PHE A 9 -0.80 4.12 10.53
C PHE A 9 0.01 3.54 9.37
N THR A 10 1.23 3.09 9.64
CA THR A 10 2.12 2.49 8.64
C THR A 10 2.29 1.01 8.92
N VAL A 11 2.12 0.18 7.89
CA VAL A 11 2.42 -1.24 7.92
C VAL A 11 3.59 -1.51 6.98
N ASN A 12 4.54 -2.29 7.46
CA ASN A 12 5.68 -2.75 6.71
C ASN A 12 5.54 -4.26 6.47
N PHE A 13 5.52 -4.68 5.20
CA PHE A 13 5.45 -6.09 4.82
C PHE A 13 6.41 -6.36 3.65
N THR A 14 6.79 -7.63 3.48
CA THR A 14 7.69 -8.07 2.41
C THR A 14 6.91 -8.80 1.33
N ILE A 15 7.12 -8.41 0.07
CA ILE A 15 6.55 -9.09 -1.09
C ILE A 15 7.59 -10.08 -1.62
N THR A 16 7.40 -11.35 -1.34
CA THR A 16 8.38 -12.39 -1.71
C THR A 16 8.41 -12.69 -3.21
N ASN A 17 7.33 -12.39 -3.93
CA ASN A 17 7.17 -12.68 -5.35
C ASN A 17 7.39 -11.45 -6.27
N LEU A 18 8.12 -10.43 -5.78
CA LEU A 18 8.47 -9.24 -6.55
C LEU A 18 9.98 -8.98 -6.45
N PRO A 19 10.77 -9.31 -7.49
CA PRO A 19 12.19 -9.01 -7.51
C PRO A 19 12.43 -7.50 -7.47
N TYR A 20 13.24 -7.06 -6.50
CA TYR A 20 13.64 -5.66 -6.35
C TYR A 20 14.66 -5.24 -7.41
N ASN A 21 14.52 -4.02 -7.93
CA ASN A 21 15.49 -3.39 -8.83
C ASN A 21 15.49 -1.87 -8.65
N SER A 22 16.43 -1.17 -9.30
CA SER A 22 16.58 0.29 -9.20
C SER A 22 15.35 1.07 -9.66
N ASP A 23 14.51 0.51 -10.54
CA ASP A 23 13.28 1.20 -10.93
C ASP A 23 12.27 1.25 -9.78
N LEU A 24 12.24 0.23 -8.92
CA LEU A 24 11.40 0.22 -7.71
C LEU A 24 11.94 1.14 -6.61
N GLU A 25 13.19 1.59 -6.70
CA GLU A 25 13.75 2.63 -5.83
C GLU A 25 13.34 4.04 -6.27
N ASN A 26 13.08 4.24 -7.57
CA ASN A 26 12.76 5.54 -8.15
C ASN A 26 11.23 5.75 -8.28
N PRO A 27 10.61 6.65 -7.50
CA PRO A 27 9.16 6.93 -7.57
C PRO A 27 8.67 7.40 -8.94
N ASP A 28 9.56 7.99 -9.74
CA ASP A 28 9.19 8.49 -11.07
C ASP A 28 9.17 7.42 -12.15
N SER A 29 9.73 6.24 -11.88
CA SER A 29 9.82 5.16 -12.86
C SER A 29 8.45 4.58 -13.19
N ASN A 30 8.30 4.11 -14.44
CA ASN A 30 7.09 3.42 -14.87
C ASN A 30 6.83 2.15 -14.06
N ARG A 31 7.89 1.44 -13.66
CA ARG A 31 7.78 0.21 -12.87
C ARG A 31 7.31 0.49 -11.45
N PHE A 32 7.80 1.55 -10.81
CA PHE A 32 7.31 1.99 -9.51
C PHE A 32 5.82 2.31 -9.57
N LYS A 33 5.42 3.22 -10.47
CA LYS A 33 4.02 3.68 -10.60
C LYS A 33 3.06 2.53 -10.90
N ALA A 34 3.46 1.61 -11.80
CA ALA A 34 2.68 0.41 -12.11
C ALA A 34 2.54 -0.52 -10.89
N THR A 35 3.65 -0.78 -10.18
CA THR A 35 3.64 -1.66 -9.01
C THR A 35 2.83 -1.04 -7.86
N GLN A 36 3.00 0.26 -7.60
CA GLN A 36 2.22 1.02 -6.62
C GLN A 36 0.72 0.93 -6.92
N GLY A 37 0.29 1.14 -8.17
CA GLY A 37 -1.12 1.06 -8.53
C GLY A 37 -1.73 -0.33 -8.31
N VAL A 38 -1.01 -1.39 -8.69
CA VAL A 38 -1.43 -2.78 -8.44
C VAL A 38 -1.52 -3.05 -6.95
N MET A 39 -0.50 -2.67 -6.18
CA MET A 39 -0.45 -2.92 -4.73
C MET A 39 -1.52 -2.15 -3.96
N ASN A 40 -1.76 -0.87 -4.30
CA ASN A 40 -2.85 -0.08 -3.73
C ASN A 40 -4.20 -0.80 -3.93
N THR A 41 -4.47 -1.28 -5.14
CA THR A 41 -5.73 -1.98 -5.45
C THR A 41 -5.88 -3.27 -4.66
N LEU A 42 -4.81 -4.07 -4.56
CA LEU A 42 -4.83 -5.34 -3.85
C LEU A 42 -5.00 -5.15 -2.34
N LEU A 43 -4.24 -4.23 -1.74
CA LEU A 43 -4.30 -3.96 -0.30
C LEU A 43 -5.61 -3.32 0.11
N ASP A 44 -6.12 -2.36 -0.68
CA ASP A 44 -7.40 -1.72 -0.39
C ASP A 44 -8.53 -2.76 -0.34
N ARG A 45 -8.57 -3.68 -1.30
CA ARG A 45 -9.52 -4.80 -1.28
C ARG A 45 -9.31 -5.71 -0.08
N LEU A 46 -8.07 -6.14 0.16
CA LEU A 46 -7.73 -7.05 1.26
C LEU A 46 -8.14 -6.47 2.62
N LEU A 47 -7.85 -5.19 2.85
CA LEU A 47 -8.14 -4.52 4.13
C LEU A 47 -9.63 -4.24 4.30
N LYS A 48 -10.37 -3.94 3.22
CA LYS A 48 -11.84 -3.85 3.23
C LYS A 48 -12.50 -5.19 3.59
N ASP A 49 -11.93 -6.30 3.15
CA ASP A 49 -12.43 -7.65 3.44
C ASP A 49 -11.92 -8.21 4.80
N SER A 50 -11.15 -7.43 5.55
CA SER A 50 -10.57 -7.84 6.84
C SER A 50 -11.41 -7.42 8.04
N SER A 51 -10.98 -7.78 9.25
CA SER A 51 -11.62 -7.36 10.50
C SER A 51 -11.63 -5.83 10.72
N ILE A 52 -10.74 -5.08 10.07
CA ILE A 52 -10.72 -3.61 10.14
C ILE A 52 -11.58 -2.94 9.06
N GLY A 53 -12.12 -3.70 8.11
CA GLY A 53 -12.88 -3.20 6.96
C GLY A 53 -13.94 -2.15 7.30
N PRO A 54 -14.79 -2.35 8.33
CA PRO A 54 -15.80 -1.37 8.73
C PRO A 54 -15.27 0.01 9.14
N ALA A 55 -14.01 0.10 9.58
CA ALA A 55 -13.35 1.34 10.01
C ALA A 55 -12.26 1.81 9.02
N PHE A 56 -11.93 1.00 8.01
CA PHE A 56 -10.87 1.28 7.06
C PHE A 56 -11.35 2.19 5.94
N HIS A 57 -10.61 3.28 5.70
CA HIS A 57 -10.96 4.27 4.67
C HIS A 57 -10.16 4.06 3.36
N GLY A 58 -8.91 3.64 3.47
CA GLY A 58 -8.01 3.46 2.33
C GLY A 58 -6.55 3.35 2.76
N CYS A 59 -5.69 2.99 1.81
CA CYS A 59 -4.25 2.94 2.00
C CYS A 59 -3.52 3.39 0.73
N GLU A 60 -2.26 3.79 0.91
CA GLU A 60 -1.36 4.10 -0.18
C GLU A 60 0.03 3.52 0.11
N ILE A 61 0.66 2.92 -0.89
CA ILE A 61 2.08 2.54 -0.80
C ILE A 61 2.95 3.80 -0.80
N THR A 62 3.75 3.95 0.25
CA THR A 62 4.66 5.07 0.42
C THR A 62 6.05 4.84 -0.19
N GLY A 63 6.41 3.58 -0.47
CA GLY A 63 7.65 3.24 -1.15
C GLY A 63 7.95 1.74 -1.16
N PHE A 64 8.91 1.36 -2.01
CA PHE A 64 9.49 0.02 -2.03
C PHE A 64 10.95 0.11 -1.57
N ARG A 65 11.36 -0.84 -0.74
CA ARG A 65 12.74 -0.97 -0.27
C ARG A 65 13.23 -2.39 -0.46
N TYR A 66 14.55 -2.55 -0.55
CA TYR A 66 15.17 -3.86 -0.48
C TYR A 66 14.86 -4.51 0.89
N GLY A 67 14.45 -5.77 0.85
CA GLY A 67 13.99 -6.55 2.01
C GLY A 67 14.99 -7.57 2.48
#